data_AF-A0A0P7WVV6-F1
#
_entry.id   AF-A0A0P7WVV6-F1
#
_cell.length_a   1.000
_cell.length_b   1.000
_cell.length_c   1.000
_cell.angle_alpha   90.00
_cell.angle_beta   90.00
_cell.angle_gamma   90.00
#
_symmetry.space_group_name_H-M   'P 1'
#
loop_
_entity.id
_entity.type
_entity.pdbx_description
1 polymer ?
#
loop_
_entity_poly.entity_id
_entity_poly.type
_entity_poly.pdbx_seq_one_letter_code
_entity_poly.pdbx_strand_id
1 'polypeptide(L)' 'MSSEDLDECEESPCPPGASCVNTLGSYNCHGCPEGMMGDGRKCTGELLYLWLCWHTRRHYTC' A
#
# COMPACT_ATOMS: atom_id res chain seq x y z
N MET A 1 -12.68 -31.16 -5.13
CA MET A 1 -12.09 -30.64 -3.87
C MET A 1 -10.76 -30.01 -4.20
N SER A 2 -10.72 -28.68 -4.20
CA SER A 2 -9.64 -27.90 -3.61
C SER A 2 -10.24 -26.51 -3.41
N SER A 3 -10.65 -26.23 -2.18
CA SER A 3 -10.90 -24.88 -1.71
C SER A 3 -9.89 -24.61 -0.60
N GLU A 4 -8.64 -25.01 -0.83
CA GLU A 4 -7.52 -24.60 0.00
C GLU A 4 -7.08 -23.26 -0.54
N ASP A 5 -7.85 -22.23 -0.16
CA ASP A 5 -7.45 -20.85 -0.35
C ASP A 5 -6.23 -20.60 0.55
N LEU A 6 -5.11 -20.23 -0.05
CA LEU A 6 -3.91 -19.90 0.70
C LEU A 6 -4.09 -18.49 1.24
N ASP A 7 -3.98 -18.31 2.55
CA ASP A 7 -4.04 -16.99 3.13
C ASP A 7 -2.73 -16.25 2.83
N GLU A 8 -2.73 -15.49 1.73
CA GLU A 8 -1.56 -14.72 1.36
C GLU A 8 -1.26 -13.62 2.39
N CYS A 9 -2.18 -13.25 3.29
CA CYS A 9 -1.92 -12.28 4.34
C CYS A 9 -0.96 -12.79 5.43
N GLU A 10 -0.81 -14.11 5.61
CA GLU A 10 0.18 -14.69 6.53
C GLU A 10 1.62 -14.30 6.13
N GLU A 11 1.88 -14.19 4.83
CA GLU A 11 3.18 -13.75 4.28
C GLU A 11 3.39 -12.23 4.37
N SER A 12 2.44 -11.49 4.96
CA SER A 12 2.46 -10.02 5.09
C SER A 12 2.81 -9.27 3.78
N PRO A 13 2.09 -9.51 2.66
CA PRO A 13 2.40 -8.94 1.36
C PRO A 13 2.08 -7.45 1.25
N CYS A 14 1.30 -6.92 2.20
CA CYS A 14 0.91 -5.51 2.25
C CYS A 14 2.03 -4.64 2.86
N PRO A 15 2.08 -3.34 2.52
CA PRO A 15 2.99 -2.39 3.17
C PRO A 15 2.81 -2.40 4.70
N PRO A 16 3.89 -2.16 5.47
CA PRO A 16 3.81 -2.11 6.93
C PRO A 16 2.79 -1.05 7.36
N GLY A 17 1.77 -1.47 8.11
CA GLY A 17 0.69 -0.59 8.58
C GLY A 17 -0.55 -0.52 7.66
N ALA A 18 -0.55 -1.19 6.50
CA ALA A 18 -1.76 -1.44 5.73
C ALA A 18 -2.49 -2.68 6.28
N SER A 19 -3.82 -2.69 6.24
CA SER A 19 -4.63 -3.85 6.67
C SER A 19 -4.75 -4.86 5.53
N CYS A 20 -4.33 -6.11 5.74
CA CYS A 20 -4.52 -7.17 4.75
C CYS A 20 -5.87 -7.88 4.97
N VAL A 21 -6.61 -8.10 3.89
CA VAL A 21 -7.86 -8.85 3.87
C VAL A 21 -7.73 -9.96 2.84
N ASN A 22 -7.68 -11.22 3.30
CA ASN A 22 -7.65 -12.37 2.42
C ASN A 22 -9.03 -12.59 1.75
N THR A 23 -9.03 -13.01 0.49
CA THR A 23 -10.22 -13.26 -0.32
C THR A 23 -10.05 -14.56 -1.11
N LEU A 24 -11.14 -15.21 -1.50
CA LEU A 24 -11.02 -16.49 -2.19
C LEU A 24 -10.28 -16.33 -3.55
N GLY A 25 -9.05 -16.82 -3.62
CA GLY A 25 -8.11 -16.78 -4.74
C GLY A 25 -7.22 -15.53 -4.80
N SER A 26 -7.25 -14.64 -3.79
CA SER A 26 -6.44 -13.41 -3.77
C SER A 26 -6.45 -12.69 -2.42
N TYR A 27 -5.75 -11.57 -2.30
CA TYR A 27 -5.84 -10.69 -1.13
C TYR A 27 -6.01 -9.23 -1.53
N ASN A 28 -6.55 -8.42 -0.62
CA ASN A 28 -6.64 -6.97 -0.75
C ASN A 28 -5.98 -6.28 0.43
N CYS A 29 -5.16 -5.27 0.13
CA CYS A 29 -4.58 -4.38 1.13
C CYS A 29 -5.44 -3.12 1.23
N HIS A 30 -5.86 -2.79 2.43
CA HIS A 30 -6.74 -1.68 2.75
C HIS A 30 -6.03 -0.66 3.63
N GLY A 31 -6.08 0.60 3.20
CA GLY A 31 -5.55 1.73 3.94
C GLY A 31 -4.02 1.79 3.93
N CYS A 32 -3.50 2.99 4.18
CA CYS A 32 -2.09 3.22 4.43
C CYS A 32 -1.93 3.76 5.86
N PRO A 33 -0.77 3.52 6.51
CA PRO A 33 -0.51 4.06 7.83
C PRO A 33 -0.46 5.60 7.82
N GLU A 34 -0.57 6.18 9.01
CA GLU A 34 -0.55 7.64 9.19
C GLU A 34 0.72 8.26 8.57
N GLY A 35 0.54 9.30 7.72
CA GLY A 35 1.63 9.94 6.98
C GLY A 35 2.00 9.28 5.65
N MET A 36 1.27 8.24 5.22
CA MET A 36 1.38 7.63 3.90
C MET A 36 0.07 7.74 3.13
N MET A 37 0.15 7.95 1.81
CA MET A 37 -1.02 7.98 0.94
C MET A 37 -0.94 6.90 -0.14
N GLY A 38 -2.10 6.41 -0.58
CA GLY A 38 -2.24 5.48 -1.68
C GLY A 38 -3.38 4.46 -1.49
N ASP A 39 -3.48 3.49 -2.39
CA ASP A 39 -4.60 2.54 -2.48
C ASP A 39 -4.46 1.30 -1.58
N GLY A 40 -3.67 1.38 -0.50
CA GLY A 40 -3.38 0.26 0.41
C GLY A 40 -2.43 -0.81 -0.13
N ARG A 41 -2.41 -1.08 -1.44
CA ARG A 41 -1.38 -1.93 -2.09
C ARG A 41 -0.08 -1.19 -2.38
N LYS A 42 -0.16 0.13 -2.53
CA LYS A 42 0.99 1.01 -2.71
C LYS A 42 0.82 2.16 -1.75
N CYS A 43 1.62 2.16 -0.70
CA CYS A 43 1.68 3.27 0.24
C CYS A 43 2.95 4.06 -0.05
N THR A 44 2.79 5.29 -0.51
CA THR A 44 3.89 6.23 -0.71
C THR A 44 3.96 7.17 0.47
N GLY A 45 5.08 7.16 1.18
CA GLY A 45 5.34 8.11 2.26
C GLY A 45 5.70 9.49 1.70
N GLU A 46 5.14 10.51 2.31
CA GLU A 46 5.36 11.95 2.03
C GLU A 46 6.83 12.39 2.13
N LEU A 47 7.75 11.53 2.58
CA LEU A 47 9.19 11.81 2.65
C LEU A 47 9.90 11.73 1.30
N LEU A 48 9.32 11.06 0.29
CA LEU A 48 9.80 11.08 -1.10
C LEU A 48 9.19 12.23 -1.91
N TYR A 49 7.96 12.67 -1.56
CA TYR A 49 7.27 13.78 -2.22
C TYR A 49 7.97 15.12 -1.98
N LEU A 50 8.47 15.39 -0.76
CA LEU A 50 9.22 16.61 -0.47
C LEU A 50 10.62 16.65 -1.13
N TRP A 51 11.28 15.49 -1.26
CA TRP A 51 12.58 15.39 -1.94
C TRP A 51 12.43 15.53 -3.46
N LEU A 52 11.40 14.90 -4.04
CA LEU A 52 11.06 15.03 -5.46
C LEU A 52 10.53 16.43 -5.78
N CYS A 53 9.67 17.03 -4.97
CA CYS A 53 9.17 18.40 -5.16
C CYS A 53 10.29 19.46 -5.11
N TRP A 54 11.34 19.22 -4.32
CA TRP A 54 12.53 20.08 -4.34
C TRP A 54 13.34 19.94 -5.64
N HIS A 55 13.35 18.75 -6.27
CA HIS A 55 14.14 18.45 -7.48
C HIS A 55 13.40 18.63 -8.81
N THR A 56 12.08 18.47 -8.85
CA THR A 56 11.26 18.69 -10.05
C THR A 56 10.39 19.91 -9.81
N ARG A 57 10.84 21.07 -10.29
CA ARG A 57 10.01 22.29 -10.37
C ARG A 57 8.82 22.05 -11.32
N ARG A 58 7.80 21.35 -10.85
CA ARG A 58 6.46 21.31 -11.43
C ARG A 58 5.47 21.62 -10.30
N HIS A 59 5.45 22.91 -10.00
CA HIS A 59 4.24 23.71 -9.89
C HIS A 59 2.92 22.92 -9.69
N TYR A 60 2.25 23.31 -8.60
CA TYR A 60 0.81 23.15 -8.32
C TYR A 60 0.26 21.73 -8.27
N THR A 61 0.81 20.91 -7.37
CA THR A 61 0.07 20.20 -6.31
C THR A 61 1.09 19.43 -5.49
N CYS A 62 1.33 19.91 -4.27
CA CYS A 62 1.66 19.03 -3.17
C CYS A 62 0.31 18.67 -2.55
#